data_AF-A0A1A8T9P5-F1
#
_entry.id   AF-A0A1A8T9P5-F1
#
_cell.length_a   1.000
_cell.length_b   1.000
_cell.length_c   1.000
_cell.angle_alpha   90.00
_cell.angle_beta   90.00
_cell.angle_gamma   90.00
#
_symmetry.space_group_name_H-M   'P 1'
#
loop_
_entity.id
_entity.type
_entity.pdbx_description
1 polymer ?
#
loop_
_entity_poly.entity_id
_entity_poly.type
_entity_poly.pdbx_seq_one_letter_code
_entity_poly.pdbx_strand_id
1 'polypeptide(L)'
;MKNIHQPIKDIMFYYASHPEDSTILAILKKESIDSEQEAKDVLTFLNLMCDKIAEDAKNNVVVLKQPIHTTDAEKICDVMEDYIEDQGYEYLVE
;
A
#
# COMPACT_ATOMS: atom_id res chain seq x y z
N MET A 1 -9.59 -4.33 5.89
CA MET A 1 -9.17 -2.94 5.60
C MET A 1 -10.24 -1.89 5.93
N LYS A 2 -11.37 -2.25 6.56
CA LYS A 2 -12.47 -1.31 6.83
C LYS A 2 -12.12 -0.12 7.71
N ASN A 3 -11.09 -0.24 8.57
CA ASN A 3 -10.67 0.83 9.50
C ASN A 3 -9.49 1.67 8.98
N ILE A 4 -8.97 1.37 7.79
CA ILE A 4 -7.89 2.15 7.17
C ILE A 4 -8.48 3.45 6.63
N HIS A 5 -7.79 4.56 6.85
CA HIS A 5 -8.23 5.88 6.38
C HIS A 5 -8.33 5.93 4.85
N GLN A 6 -9.40 6.56 4.34
CA GLN A 6 -9.67 6.62 2.89
C GLN A 6 -8.51 7.18 2.05
N PRO A 7 -7.80 8.25 2.45
CA PRO A 7 -6.66 8.76 1.68
C PRO A 7 -5.54 7.74 1.48
N ILE A 8 -5.27 6.89 2.49
CA ILE A 8 -4.29 5.81 2.39
C ILE A 8 -4.74 4.82 1.32
N LYS A 9 -6.01 4.39 1.37
CA LYS A 9 -6.57 3.50 0.34
C LYS A 9 -6.48 4.13 -1.04
N ASP A 10 -6.81 5.40 -1.19
CA ASP A 10 -6.81 6.07 -2.49
C ASP A 10 -5.41 6.12 -3.10
N ILE A 11 -4.37 6.39 -2.30
CA ILE A 11 -2.97 6.36 -2.75
C ILE A 11 -2.56 4.93 -3.13
N MET A 12 -2.86 3.94 -2.30
CA MET A 12 -2.59 2.53 -2.60
C MET A 12 -3.30 2.10 -3.89
N PHE A 13 -4.55 2.50 -4.10
CA PHE A 13 -5.30 2.23 -5.33
C PHE A 13 -4.66 2.88 -6.56
N TYR A 14 -4.22 4.14 -6.43
CA TYR A 14 -3.50 4.83 -7.49
C TYR A 14 -2.22 4.07 -7.86
N TYR A 15 -1.42 3.68 -6.87
CA TYR A 15 -0.17 2.98 -7.13
C TYR A 15 -0.36 1.51 -7.51
N ALA A 16 -1.46 0.86 -7.13
CA ALA A 16 -1.81 -0.48 -7.58
C ALA A 16 -2.41 -0.50 -8.99
N SER A 17 -2.93 0.63 -9.49
CA SER A 17 -3.46 0.72 -10.86
C SER A 17 -2.39 0.93 -11.94
N HIS A 18 -1.17 1.30 -11.55
CA HIS A 18 -0.05 1.55 -12.45
C HIS A 18 0.86 0.32 -12.73
N PRO A 19 1.04 -0.66 -11.84
CA PRO A 19 1.55 -1.97 -12.20
C PRO A 19 0.44 -2.76 -12.90
N GLU A 20 0.81 -3.63 -13.83
CA GLU A 20 -0.11 -4.63 -14.40
C GLU A 20 -0.51 -5.72 -13.38
N ASP A 21 -0.34 -5.45 -12.08
CA ASP A 21 -0.57 -6.41 -11.01
C ASP A 21 -2.04 -6.41 -10.58
N SER A 22 -2.81 -7.20 -11.33
CA SER A 22 -4.25 -7.42 -11.07
C SER A 22 -4.54 -8.03 -9.69
N THR A 23 -3.55 -8.64 -9.03
CA THR A 23 -3.69 -9.32 -7.74
C THR A 23 -3.88 -8.32 -6.62
N ILE A 24 -3.01 -7.31 -6.52
CA ILE A 24 -3.07 -6.29 -5.48
C ILE A 24 -4.38 -5.50 -5.57
N LEU A 25 -4.77 -5.10 -6.78
CA LEU A 25 -6.05 -4.42 -6.98
C LEU A 25 -7.24 -5.26 -6.52
N ALA A 26 -7.20 -6.59 -6.71
CA ALA A 26 -8.25 -7.47 -6.24
C ALA A 26 -8.30 -7.53 -4.70
N ILE A 27 -7.14 -7.64 -4.05
CA ILE A 27 -7.03 -7.63 -2.57
C ILE A 27 -7.55 -6.30 -2.00
N LEU A 28 -7.11 -5.16 -2.55
CA LEU A 28 -7.56 -3.83 -2.10
C LEU A 28 -9.08 -3.64 -2.29
N LYS A 29 -9.66 -4.13 -3.40
CA LYS A 29 -11.12 -4.07 -3.64
C LYS A 29 -11.91 -4.99 -2.71
N LYS A 30 -11.35 -6.14 -2.36
CA LYS A 30 -11.95 -7.08 -1.42
C LYS A 30 -12.01 -6.49 0.00
N GLU A 31 -11.14 -5.53 0.30
CA GLU A 31 -10.95 -4.92 1.61
C GLU A 31 -10.64 -5.94 2.73
N SER A 32 -10.08 -7.10 2.37
CA SER A 32 -9.61 -8.13 3.31
C SER A 32 -8.36 -8.84 2.80
N ILE A 33 -7.58 -9.39 3.72
CA ILE A 33 -6.46 -10.30 3.47
C ILE A 33 -6.89 -11.63 4.06
N ASP A 34 -7.06 -12.64 3.23
CA ASP A 34 -7.64 -13.94 3.63
C ASP A 34 -6.60 -15.06 3.64
N SER A 35 -5.37 -14.78 3.22
CA SER A 35 -4.28 -15.77 3.23
C SER A 35 -2.92 -15.13 3.47
N GLU A 36 -1.98 -15.95 3.92
CA GLU A 36 -0.57 -15.56 4.08
C GLU A 36 0.06 -15.09 2.76
N GLN A 37 -0.34 -15.70 1.63
CA GLN A 37 0.14 -15.28 0.32
C GLN A 37 -0.33 -13.86 -0.01
N GLU A 38 -1.60 -13.54 0.26
CA GLU A 38 -2.11 -12.17 0.04
C GLU A 38 -1.39 -11.16 0.95
N ALA A 39 -1.04 -11.53 2.19
CA ALA A 39 -0.25 -10.68 3.07
C ALA A 39 1.15 -10.41 2.48
N LYS A 40 1.83 -11.45 1.97
CA LYS A 40 3.14 -11.31 1.30
C LYS A 40 3.06 -10.47 0.04
N ASP A 41 2.01 -10.65 -0.75
CA ASP A 41 1.79 -9.87 -1.97
C ASP A 41 1.62 -8.38 -1.61
N VAL A 42 0.83 -8.08 -0.57
CA VAL A 42 0.66 -6.71 -0.07
C VAL A 42 1.98 -6.12 0.45
N LEU A 43 2.76 -6.84 1.25
CA LEU A 43 4.07 -6.36 1.74
C LEU A 43 5.05 -6.09 0.59
N THR A 44 5.07 -6.99 -0.41
CA THR A 44 5.89 -6.81 -1.62
C THR A 44 5.45 -5.56 -2.39
N PHE A 45 4.14 -5.35 -2.51
CA PHE A 45 3.59 -4.15 -3.11
C PHE A 45 3.97 -2.88 -2.34
N LEU A 46 3.92 -2.88 -1.01
CA LEU A 46 4.31 -1.72 -0.19
C LEU A 46 5.75 -1.30 -0.47
N ASN A 47 6.69 -2.26 -0.52
CA ASN A 47 8.08 -1.98 -0.85
C ASN A 47 8.24 -1.33 -2.23
N LEU A 48 7.59 -1.89 -3.25
CA LEU A 48 7.61 -1.33 -4.61
C LEU A 48 6.96 0.06 -4.68
N MET A 49 5.88 0.25 -3.94
CA MET A 49 5.18 1.52 -3.85
C MET A 49 6.06 2.59 -3.17
N CYS A 50 6.80 2.24 -2.11
CA CYS A 50 7.74 3.14 -1.45
C CYS A 50 8.83 3.63 -2.41
N ASP A 51 9.45 2.73 -3.16
CA ASP A 51 10.45 3.08 -4.18
C ASP A 51 9.85 4.03 -5.22
N LYS A 52 8.62 3.73 -5.67
CA LYS A 52 7.93 4.55 -6.67
C LYS A 52 7.55 5.93 -6.13
N ILE A 53 7.05 6.01 -4.89
CA ILE A 53 6.74 7.29 -4.23
C ILE A 53 8.01 8.12 -4.06
N ALA A 54 9.14 7.52 -3.70
CA ALA A 54 10.40 8.23 -3.57
C ALA A 54 10.88 8.82 -4.92
N GLU A 55 10.72 8.06 -6.01
CA GLU A 55 11.00 8.54 -7.37
C GLU A 55 10.05 9.69 -7.76
N ASP A 56 8.75 9.50 -7.56
CA ASP A 56 7.70 10.45 -7.91
C ASP A 56 7.84 11.76 -7.12
N ALA A 57 8.18 11.68 -5.83
CA ALA A 57 8.46 12.83 -4.98
C ALA A 57 9.68 13.62 -5.49
N LYS A 58 10.75 12.94 -5.88
CA LYS A 58 11.95 13.58 -6.47
C LYS A 58 11.63 14.29 -7.79
N ASN A 59 10.71 13.73 -8.56
CA ASN A 59 10.26 14.26 -9.85
C ASN A 59 9.11 15.28 -9.73
N ASN A 60 8.66 15.61 -8.52
CA ASN A 60 7.51 16.49 -8.25
C ASN A 60 6.21 16.03 -8.94
N VAL A 61 5.99 14.72 -8.98
CA VAL A 61 4.74 14.14 -9.52
C VAL A 61 3.58 14.48 -8.60
N VAL A 62 2.45 14.83 -9.20
CA VAL A 62 1.20 15.12 -8.49
C VAL A 62 0.31 13.88 -8.56
N VAL A 63 0.02 13.31 -7.40
CA VAL A 63 -0.86 12.15 -7.21
C VAL A 63 -2.14 12.63 -6.54
N LEU A 64 -3.30 12.25 -7.08
CA LEU A 64 -4.60 12.65 -6.52
C LEU A 64 -4.75 14.17 -6.27
N LYS A 65 -4.19 14.99 -7.17
CA LYS A 65 -4.19 16.47 -7.11
C LYS A 65 -3.32 17.09 -6.01
N GLN A 66 -2.45 16.30 -5.37
CA GLN A 66 -1.48 16.78 -4.38
C GLN A 66 -0.07 16.27 -4.70
N PRO A 67 1.00 17.03 -4.39
CA PRO A 67 2.35 16.51 -4.45
C PRO A 67 2.50 15.32 -3.52
N ILE A 68 3.12 14.24 -3.99
CA ILE A 68 3.40 13.06 -3.16
C ILE A 68 4.74 13.23 -2.43
N HIS A 69 4.80 12.79 -1.18
CA HIS A 69 5.99 12.85 -0.34
C HIS A 69 6.36 11.47 0.20
N THR A 70 7.65 11.27 0.53
CA THR A 70 8.11 10.02 1.17
C THR A 70 7.44 9.77 2.51
N THR A 71 7.06 10.83 3.23
CA THR A 71 6.27 10.73 4.47
C THR A 71 4.87 10.16 4.27
N ASP A 72 4.33 10.19 3.04
CA ASP A 72 3.07 9.52 2.73
C ASP A 72 3.29 8.02 2.62
N ALA A 73 4.42 7.58 2.03
CA ALA A 73 4.79 6.17 1.97
C ALA A 73 4.99 5.58 3.38
N GLU A 74 5.73 6.25 4.25
CA GLU A 74 5.96 5.83 5.65
C GLU A 74 4.63 5.56 6.38
N LYS A 75 3.70 6.52 6.34
CA LYS A 75 2.39 6.36 6.99
C LYS A 75 1.56 5.22 6.42
N ILE A 76 1.69 4.96 5.12
CA ILE A 76 0.95 3.86 4.48
C ILE A 76 1.55 2.53 4.93
N CYS A 77 2.88 2.41 4.99
CA CYS A 77 3.54 1.22 5.54
C CYS A 77 3.12 0.97 6.98
N ASP A 78 3.25 1.96 7.87
CA ASP A 78 2.89 1.82 9.29
C ASP A 78 1.46 1.27 9.45
N VAL A 79 0.48 1.89 8.77
CA VAL A 79 -0.93 1.48 8.88
C VAL A 79 -1.21 0.10 8.28
N MET A 80 -0.47 -0.27 7.23
CA MET A 80 -0.66 -1.56 6.56
C MET A 80 0.04 -2.70 7.29
N GLU A 81 1.21 -2.44 7.88
CA GLU A 81 1.93 -3.36 8.75
C GLU A 81 1.11 -3.65 10.00
N ASP A 82 0.64 -2.61 10.72
CA ASP A 82 -0.31 -2.75 11.84
C ASP A 82 -1.52 -3.61 11.45
N TYR A 83 -2.09 -3.37 10.26
CA TYR A 83 -3.23 -4.12 9.78
C TYR A 83 -2.90 -5.61 9.52
N ILE A 84 -1.73 -5.91 8.96
CA ILE A 84 -1.26 -7.27 8.68
C ILE A 84 -0.95 -8.02 9.98
N GLU A 85 -0.34 -7.34 10.96
CA GLU A 85 -0.14 -7.83 12.32
C GLU A 85 -1.47 -8.21 12.97
N ASP A 86 -2.46 -7.30 12.92
CA ASP A 86 -3.82 -7.53 13.44
C ASP A 86 -4.53 -8.73 12.78
N GLN A 87 -4.15 -9.12 11.55
CA GLN A 87 -4.67 -10.33 10.89
C GLN A 87 -3.96 -11.62 11.33
N GLY A 88 -2.96 -11.55 12.23
CA GLY A 88 -2.18 -12.68 12.70
C GLY A 88 -0.97 -13.03 11.83
N TYR A 89 -0.52 -12.09 11.00
CA TYR A 89 0.63 -12.26 10.12
C TYR A 89 1.85 -11.44 10.57
N GLU A 90 1.95 -11.13 11.86
CA GLU A 90 3.05 -10.34 12.46
C GLU A 90 4.44 -10.86 12.12
N TYR A 91 4.61 -12.18 11.97
CA TYR A 91 5.88 -12.81 11.64
C TYR A 91 6.36 -12.53 10.20
N LEU A 92 5.53 -11.88 9.37
CA LEU A 92 5.89 -11.43 8.02
C LEU A 92 6.40 -9.99 7.98
N VAL A 93 6.16 -9.22 9.05
CA VAL A 93 6.58 -7.82 9.18
C VAL A 93 7.94 -7.82 9.89
N GLU A 94 8.97 -7.21 9.28
CA GLU A 94 10.36 -7.17 9.79
C GLU A 94 10.77 -5.77 10.25
#